data_AF-A0A3L7P3A8-F1
#
_entry.id   AF-A0A3L7P3A8-F1
#
_cell.length_a   1.000
_cell.length_b   1.000
_cell.length_c   1.000
_cell.angle_alpha   90.00
_cell.angle_beta   90.00
_cell.angle_gamma   90.00
#
_symmetry.space_group_name_H-M   'P 1'
#
loop_
_entity.id
_entity.type
_entity.pdbx_description
1 polymer ?
#
loop_
_entity_poly.entity_id
_entity_poly.type
_entity_poly.pdbx_seq_one_letter_code
_entity_poly.pdbx_strand_id
1 'polypeptide(L)'
;MATDGGNDISHDQICFADPQLEPVDDPQTDEHAARVTTLTGAIAELQMQLTSIPEPARVYAAVPETPPVVQIHVRGNPEQPGEEVHPGTISCLSHLTASFGDNSLSEGQRRIALAEWITSPENPLTRRVIVNRLWHHHFGMGLVDTPGDFGLGGSLPSHPELLDWLASQLLDNQWSVKSIHRLICLSATYRQSSHPKNADQSLLAENLDAGNRWLWRQNSRRLDGESVRDAVLSVSGKLNSQMYGPGYRDFEYKEEYAPVYTYITADQPDLWRRSIYRFVVRTTPDQFMATLDCPNAANLTPVRSITTTALQALAMMNNEFILRQAEYLAQRVASEAPASMEEKVHRAFQLALGRKASPTEVAAAVPLLEQHGLPQLCRAMLNANEFVYVD
;
A
#
# COMPACT_ATOMS: atom_id res chain seq x y z
N MET A 1 -31.39 39.06 35.50
CA MET A 1 -31.32 40.17 36.47
C MET A 1 -31.66 41.44 35.73
N ALA A 2 -32.83 41.99 36.02
CA ALA A 2 -33.19 43.34 35.63
C ALA A 2 -32.39 44.32 36.51
N THR A 3 -31.93 45.41 35.91
CA THR A 3 -31.72 46.71 36.56
C THR A 3 -31.95 47.78 35.51
N ASP A 4 -33.20 48.20 35.47
CA ASP A 4 -33.65 49.54 35.14
C ASP A 4 -32.95 50.57 36.03
N GLY A 5 -32.04 51.34 35.44
CA GLY A 5 -31.53 52.58 36.01
C GLY A 5 -32.47 53.71 35.64
N GLY A 6 -33.43 53.99 36.53
CA GLY A 6 -34.45 55.00 36.38
C GLY A 6 -33.89 56.38 36.02
N ASN A 7 -34.59 57.04 35.11
CA ASN A 7 -34.96 58.44 35.12
C ASN A 7 -36.13 58.57 34.14
N ASP A 8 -37.33 58.58 34.70
CA ASP A 8 -38.56 58.96 34.00
C ASP A 8 -38.40 60.35 33.36
N ILE A 9 -39.01 60.49 32.17
CA ILE A 9 -39.23 61.71 31.36
C ILE A 9 -38.30 61.86 30.13
N SER A 10 -38.76 61.18 29.07
CA SER A 10 -39.00 61.62 27.68
C SER A 10 -38.00 62.54 26.96
N HIS A 11 -37.62 62.16 25.74
CA HIS A 11 -37.99 62.90 24.52
C HIS A 11 -37.98 61.95 23.32
N ASP A 12 -38.91 62.19 22.40
CA ASP A 12 -39.15 61.47 21.14
C ASP A 12 -40.01 60.19 21.21
N GLN A 13 -41.13 60.28 21.95
CA GLN A 13 -42.35 59.64 21.47
C GLN A 13 -42.96 60.52 20.37
N ILE A 14 -42.50 60.34 19.14
CA ILE A 14 -43.32 60.71 17.98
C ILE A 14 -44.44 59.67 17.94
N CYS A 15 -45.63 60.09 18.36
CA CYS A 15 -46.86 59.32 18.16
C CYS A 15 -47.12 59.17 16.66
N PHE A 16 -46.57 58.13 16.05
CA PHE A 16 -47.21 57.52 14.91
C PHE A 16 -48.32 56.64 15.49
N ALA A 17 -49.56 56.96 15.13
CA ALA A 17 -50.76 56.22 15.53
C ALA A 17 -50.50 54.71 15.49
N ASP A 18 -51.01 53.99 16.49
CA ASP A 18 -50.99 52.52 16.56
C ASP A 18 -51.55 51.99 15.22
N PRO A 19 -50.70 51.50 14.30
CA PRO A 19 -51.20 51.08 13.01
C PRO A 19 -51.95 49.78 13.28
N GLN A 20 -53.27 49.87 13.38
CA GLN A 20 -54.13 48.73 13.14
C GLN A 20 -53.88 48.31 11.69
N LEU A 21 -52.91 47.40 11.52
CA LEU A 21 -52.73 46.66 10.29
C LEU A 21 -53.99 45.80 10.13
N GLU A 22 -55.00 46.36 9.48
CA GLU A 22 -56.03 45.53 8.88
C GLU A 22 -55.35 44.69 7.82
N PRO A 23 -55.52 43.35 7.82
CA PRO A 23 -55.08 42.54 6.72
C PRO A 23 -55.81 43.07 5.49
N VAL A 24 -55.08 43.76 4.63
CA VAL A 24 -55.55 43.94 3.26
C VAL A 24 -55.62 42.53 2.73
N ASP A 25 -56.84 42.04 2.48
CA ASP A 25 -57.04 40.94 1.55
C ASP A 25 -56.43 41.44 0.24
N ASP A 26 -55.13 41.20 0.06
CA ASP A 26 -54.51 41.27 -1.25
C ASP A 26 -55.38 40.30 -2.05
N PRO A 27 -56.17 40.78 -3.02
CA PRO A 27 -56.91 39.85 -3.85
C PRO A 27 -55.79 39.04 -4.49
N GLN A 28 -55.60 37.80 -4.03
CA GLN A 28 -54.83 36.83 -4.76
C GLN A 28 -55.53 36.78 -6.10
N THR A 29 -55.03 37.57 -7.04
CA THR A 29 -55.47 37.51 -8.42
C THR A 29 -55.30 36.06 -8.79
N ASP A 30 -56.26 35.49 -9.50
CA ASP A 30 -56.20 34.08 -9.90
C ASP A 30 -54.84 33.75 -10.55
N GLU A 31 -54.18 34.76 -11.14
CA GLU A 31 -52.82 34.74 -11.63
C GLU A 31 -51.74 34.46 -10.55
N HIS A 32 -51.79 35.11 -9.37
CA HIS A 32 -50.85 34.84 -8.27
C HIS A 32 -51.06 33.45 -7.67
N ALA A 33 -52.32 33.03 -7.46
CA ALA A 33 -52.62 31.68 -6.98
C ALA A 33 -52.19 30.59 -7.98
N ALA A 34 -52.40 30.84 -9.29
CA ALA A 34 -51.92 29.97 -10.36
C ALA A 34 -50.38 29.93 -10.43
N ARG A 35 -49.72 31.07 -10.21
CA ARG A 35 -48.25 31.17 -10.18
C ARG A 35 -47.65 30.38 -9.01
N VAL A 36 -48.22 30.52 -7.81
CA VAL A 36 -47.80 29.74 -6.62
C VAL A 36 -47.97 28.25 -6.88
N THR A 37 -49.14 27.82 -7.36
CA THR A 37 -49.41 26.41 -7.67
C THR A 37 -48.43 25.85 -8.70
N THR A 38 -48.12 26.63 -9.75
CA THR A 38 -47.14 26.25 -10.78
C THR A 38 -45.74 26.10 -10.20
N LEU A 39 -45.31 27.05 -9.36
CA LEU A 39 -43.98 27.02 -8.73
C LEU A 39 -43.86 25.88 -7.71
N THR A 40 -44.91 25.62 -6.92
CA THR A 40 -44.92 24.48 -5.99
C THR A 40 -44.85 23.15 -6.73
N GLY A 41 -45.55 23.02 -7.86
CA GLY A 41 -45.44 21.85 -8.74
C GLY A 41 -44.02 21.67 -9.30
N ALA A 42 -43.41 22.75 -9.80
CA ALA A 42 -42.04 22.73 -10.30
C ALA A 42 -41.00 22.38 -9.22
N ILE A 43 -41.19 22.87 -7.99
CA ILE A 43 -40.33 22.52 -6.85
C ILE A 43 -40.46 21.03 -6.52
N ALA A 44 -41.69 20.49 -6.48
CA ALA A 44 -41.92 19.07 -6.20
C ALA A 44 -41.30 18.17 -7.30
N GLU A 45 -41.42 18.56 -8.56
CA GLU A 45 -40.80 17.86 -9.68
C GLU A 45 -39.26 17.89 -9.61
N LEU A 46 -38.68 19.06 -9.32
CA LEU A 46 -37.23 19.20 -9.11
C LEU A 46 -36.73 18.41 -7.90
N GLN A 47 -37.50 18.32 -6.82
CA GLN A 47 -37.15 17.51 -5.65
C GLN A 47 -37.20 16.00 -5.96
N MET A 48 -38.18 15.54 -6.74
CA MET A 48 -38.21 14.15 -7.22
C MET A 48 -37.02 13.86 -8.15
N GLN A 49 -36.68 14.77 -9.04
CA GLN A 49 -35.49 14.63 -9.89
C GLN A 49 -34.22 14.55 -9.05
N LEU A 50 -34.06 15.43 -8.05
CA LEU A 50 -32.89 15.44 -7.16
C LEU A 50 -32.74 14.14 -6.36
N THR A 51 -33.85 13.60 -5.84
CA THR A 51 -33.85 12.33 -5.08
C THR A 51 -33.69 11.09 -5.98
N SER A 52 -34.03 11.20 -7.26
CA SER A 52 -33.81 10.12 -8.24
C SER A 52 -32.36 10.01 -8.73
N ILE A 53 -31.55 11.06 -8.52
CA ILE A 53 -30.13 11.03 -8.86
C ILE A 53 -29.40 10.19 -7.81
N PRO A 54 -28.75 9.07 -8.19
CA PRO A 54 -27.96 8.29 -7.25
C PRO A 54 -26.84 9.16 -6.68
N GLU A 55 -26.55 9.04 -5.39
CA GLU A 55 -25.43 9.77 -4.79
C GLU A 55 -24.17 9.53 -5.62
N PRO A 56 -23.50 10.58 -6.10
CA PRO A 56 -22.30 10.41 -6.90
C PRO A 56 -21.25 9.68 -6.05
N ALA A 57 -20.58 8.72 -6.67
CA ALA A 57 -19.47 8.02 -6.03
C ALA A 57 -18.44 9.07 -5.56
N ARG A 58 -18.32 9.24 -4.25
CA ARG A 58 -17.32 10.12 -3.68
C ARG A 58 -15.95 9.51 -3.94
N VAL A 59 -15.07 10.31 -4.53
CA VAL A 59 -13.67 9.94 -4.75
C VAL A 59 -12.81 10.84 -3.88
N TYR A 60 -11.69 10.30 -3.39
CA TYR A 60 -10.63 11.12 -2.84
C TYR A 60 -9.94 11.83 -4.00
N ALA A 61 -10.26 13.10 -4.21
CA ALA A 61 -9.63 13.96 -5.20
C ALA A 61 -8.97 15.15 -4.49
N ALA A 62 -7.85 15.62 -5.05
CA ALA A 62 -7.25 16.87 -4.61
C ALA A 62 -8.15 18.03 -5.06
N VAL A 63 -8.49 18.92 -4.13
CA VAL A 63 -9.12 20.20 -4.46
C VAL A 63 -7.98 21.18 -4.72
N PRO A 64 -7.82 21.68 -5.97
CA PRO A 64 -6.74 22.61 -6.28
C PRO A 64 -7.00 23.95 -5.58
N GLU A 65 -6.07 24.36 -4.73
CA GLU A 65 -6.04 25.67 -4.12
C GLU A 65 -4.88 26.49 -4.71
N THR A 66 -5.03 27.82 -4.74
CA THR A 66 -3.93 28.69 -5.12
C THR A 66 -2.80 28.53 -4.11
N PRO A 67 -1.59 28.14 -4.53
CA PRO A 67 -0.48 27.97 -3.60
C PRO A 67 -0.18 29.29 -2.89
N PRO A 68 0.01 29.30 -1.55
CA PRO A 68 0.41 30.51 -0.86
C PRO A 68 1.82 30.91 -1.31
N VAL A 69 2.09 32.21 -1.26
CA VAL A 69 3.46 32.72 -1.38
C VAL A 69 4.24 32.27 -0.14
N VAL A 70 5.30 31.51 -0.36
CA VAL A 70 6.18 31.02 0.72
C VAL A 70 7.33 32.02 0.89
N GLN A 71 7.66 32.36 2.13
CA GLN A 71 8.74 33.28 2.46
C GLN A 71 9.75 32.61 3.39
N ILE A 72 11.02 32.99 3.27
CA ILE A 72 12.07 32.54 4.19
C ILE A 72 11.85 33.25 5.52
N HIS A 73 11.59 32.49 6.58
CA HIS A 73 11.47 33.04 7.92
C HIS A 73 12.86 33.38 8.48
N VAL A 74 13.07 34.65 8.84
CA VAL A 74 14.35 35.10 9.39
C VAL A 74 14.60 34.38 10.72
N ARG A 75 15.70 33.62 10.79
CA ARG A 75 16.04 32.75 11.93
C ARG A 75 14.93 31.74 12.31
N GLY A 76 14.07 31.39 11.35
CA GLY A 76 12.95 30.48 11.57
C GLY A 76 11.77 31.08 12.34
N ASN A 77 11.73 32.39 12.58
CA ASN A 77 10.60 33.04 13.24
C ASN A 77 9.44 33.27 12.23
N PRO A 78 8.27 32.63 12.39
CA PRO A 78 7.13 32.80 11.49
C PRO A 78 6.54 34.22 11.50
N GLU A 79 6.82 35.03 12.52
CA GLU A 79 6.39 36.44 12.59
C GLU A 79 7.34 37.38 11.84
N GLN A 80 8.48 36.88 11.34
CA GLN A 80 9.47 37.66 10.59
C GLN A 80 9.66 37.09 9.18
N PRO A 81 8.67 37.29 8.29
CA PRO A 81 8.81 36.91 6.90
C PRO A 81 9.95 37.71 6.24
N GLY A 82 10.83 36.99 5.55
CA GLY A 82 11.91 37.53 4.73
C GLY A 82 11.59 37.41 3.25
N GLU A 83 12.59 37.05 2.45
CA GLU A 83 12.49 36.97 1.00
C GLU A 83 11.47 35.91 0.53
N GLU A 84 10.75 36.23 -0.54
CA GLU A 84 9.85 35.30 -1.20
C GLU A 84 10.63 34.18 -1.88
N VAL A 85 10.10 32.96 -1.78
CA VAL A 85 10.62 31.77 -2.44
C VAL A 85 9.77 31.49 -3.66
N HIS A 86 10.42 31.35 -4.80
CA HIS A 86 9.81 30.92 -6.04
C HIS A 86 9.77 29.39 -6.15
N PRO A 87 8.81 28.83 -6.90
CA PRO A 87 8.77 27.39 -7.10
C PRO A 87 10.07 26.88 -7.73
N GLY A 88 10.59 25.77 -7.20
CA GLY A 88 11.86 25.21 -7.63
C GLY A 88 12.22 23.90 -6.95
N THR A 89 13.45 23.43 -7.20
CA THR A 89 14.06 22.24 -6.60
C THR A 89 15.37 22.59 -5.89
N ILE A 90 16.14 21.58 -5.51
CA ILE A 90 17.41 21.70 -4.81
C ILE A 90 18.47 22.34 -5.74
N SER A 91 18.84 23.59 -5.45
CA SER A 91 19.78 24.39 -6.26
C SER A 91 21.22 23.88 -6.28
N CYS A 92 21.61 22.99 -5.37
CA CYS A 92 22.95 22.39 -5.37
C CYS A 92 23.13 21.30 -6.44
N LEU A 93 22.06 20.87 -7.10
CA LEU A 93 22.10 19.88 -8.16
C LEU A 93 22.34 20.60 -9.50
N SER A 94 23.50 20.37 -10.11
CA SER A 94 23.94 21.09 -11.32
C SER A 94 23.46 20.50 -12.65
N HIS A 95 22.76 19.36 -12.63
CA HIS A 95 22.37 18.66 -13.86
C HIS A 95 21.13 19.27 -14.55
N LEU A 96 20.34 20.08 -13.84
CA LEU A 96 19.13 20.71 -14.33
C LEU A 96 18.89 22.06 -13.64
N THR A 97 18.11 22.93 -14.28
CA THR A 97 17.68 24.20 -13.69
C THR A 97 16.83 23.97 -12.45
N ALA A 98 17.14 24.71 -11.38
CA ALA A 98 16.43 24.60 -10.11
C ALA A 98 15.19 25.48 -10.00
N SER A 99 15.04 26.50 -10.83
CA SER A 99 13.84 27.36 -10.86
C SER A 99 12.77 26.77 -11.77
N PHE A 100 11.52 26.78 -11.30
CA PHE A 100 10.34 26.39 -12.06
C PHE A 100 9.50 27.59 -12.53
N GLY A 101 9.97 28.83 -12.31
CA GLY A 101 9.26 30.05 -12.68
C GLY A 101 8.97 30.92 -11.46
N ASP A 102 7.87 31.66 -11.49
CA ASP A 102 7.48 32.62 -10.44
C ASP A 102 6.22 32.16 -9.67
N ASN A 103 5.78 32.99 -8.73
CA ASN A 103 4.61 32.69 -7.91
C ASN A 103 3.26 32.83 -8.63
N SER A 104 3.23 33.31 -9.89
CA SER A 104 2.01 33.39 -10.69
C SER A 104 1.54 32.02 -11.20
N LEU A 105 2.43 31.02 -11.20
CA LEU A 105 2.10 29.67 -11.63
C LEU A 105 1.07 29.01 -10.72
N SER A 106 0.05 28.42 -11.36
CA SER A 106 -0.94 27.59 -10.69
C SER A 106 -0.31 26.34 -10.06
N GLU A 107 -1.01 25.76 -9.08
CA GLU A 107 -0.58 24.53 -8.41
C GLU A 107 -0.29 23.39 -9.41
N GLY A 108 -1.17 23.21 -10.39
CA GLY A 108 -1.01 22.21 -11.44
C GLY A 108 0.24 22.43 -12.29
N GLN A 109 0.54 23.67 -12.69
CA GLN A 109 1.75 24.00 -13.44
C GLN A 109 3.02 23.72 -12.62
N ARG A 110 3.02 24.05 -11.33
CA ARG A 110 4.15 23.76 -10.44
C ARG A 110 4.39 22.26 -10.31
N ARG A 111 3.33 21.44 -10.22
CA ARG A 111 3.44 19.97 -10.20
C ARG A 111 3.96 19.39 -11.52
N ILE A 112 3.51 19.93 -12.66
CA ILE A 112 4.01 19.53 -13.98
C ILE A 112 5.51 19.84 -14.09
N ALA A 113 5.93 21.05 -13.74
CA ALA A 113 7.35 21.43 -13.77
C ALA A 113 8.23 20.51 -12.90
N LEU A 114 7.76 20.16 -11.70
CA LEU A 114 8.44 19.18 -10.84
C LEU A 114 8.48 17.78 -11.48
N ALA A 115 7.38 17.32 -12.08
CA ALA A 115 7.32 16.02 -12.74
C ALA A 115 8.28 15.94 -13.95
N GLU A 116 8.33 16.99 -14.77
CA GLU A 116 9.27 17.12 -15.88
C GLU A 116 10.72 17.11 -15.37
N TRP A 117 11.02 17.83 -14.29
CA TRP A 117 12.36 17.82 -13.69
C TRP A 117 12.78 16.44 -13.15
N ILE A 118 11.86 15.72 -12.49
CA ILE A 118 12.11 14.36 -11.96
C ILE A 118 12.34 13.36 -13.10
N THR A 119 11.58 13.49 -14.19
CA THR A 119 11.58 12.54 -15.31
C THR A 119 12.48 12.95 -16.47
N SER A 120 13.18 14.09 -16.37
CA SER A 120 14.08 14.59 -17.39
C SER A 120 15.17 13.56 -17.76
N PRO A 121 15.47 13.36 -19.06
CA PRO A 121 16.61 12.54 -19.50
C PRO A 121 17.97 12.98 -18.95
N GLU A 122 18.10 14.24 -18.54
CA GLU A 122 19.29 14.85 -17.95
C GLU A 122 19.38 14.61 -16.44
N ASN A 123 18.31 14.10 -15.80
CA ASN A 123 18.33 13.69 -14.40
C ASN A 123 18.82 12.23 -14.27
N PRO A 124 20.04 11.98 -13.78
CA PRO A 124 20.55 10.62 -13.61
C PRO A 124 20.04 9.96 -12.31
N LEU A 125 19.62 10.75 -11.32
CA LEU A 125 19.32 10.27 -9.97
C LEU A 125 18.07 9.40 -9.98
N THR A 126 16.98 9.86 -10.59
CA THR A 126 15.70 9.13 -10.63
C THR A 126 15.89 7.72 -11.20
N ARG A 127 16.62 7.60 -12.31
CA ARG A 127 16.84 6.31 -12.98
C ARG A 127 17.72 5.39 -12.14
N ARG A 128 18.84 5.89 -11.61
CA ARG A 128 19.75 5.13 -10.72
C ARG A 128 19.02 4.61 -9.48
N VAL A 129 18.21 5.45 -8.83
CA VAL A 129 17.45 5.07 -7.64
C VAL A 129 16.42 3.98 -7.97
N ILE A 130 15.65 4.15 -9.06
CA ILE A 130 14.63 3.16 -9.45
C ILE A 130 15.28 1.82 -9.80
N VAL A 131 16.29 1.78 -10.66
CA VAL A 131 16.90 0.49 -11.05
C VAL A 131 17.58 -0.20 -9.88
N ASN A 132 18.15 0.56 -8.94
CA ASN A 132 18.69 -0.02 -7.71
C ASN A 132 17.61 -0.65 -6.82
N ARG A 133 16.43 -0.04 -6.73
CA ARG A 133 15.28 -0.64 -6.03
C ARG A 133 14.78 -1.91 -6.72
N LEU A 134 14.70 -1.90 -8.05
CA LEU A 134 14.33 -3.10 -8.82
C LEU A 134 15.34 -4.23 -8.61
N TRP A 135 16.63 -3.89 -8.62
CA TRP A 135 17.72 -4.82 -8.31
C TRP A 135 17.59 -5.37 -6.89
N HIS A 136 17.40 -4.49 -5.90
CA HIS A 136 17.19 -4.86 -4.50
C HIS A 136 16.08 -5.89 -4.35
N HIS A 137 14.90 -5.69 -4.95
CA HIS A 137 13.79 -6.64 -4.81
C HIS A 137 14.07 -8.03 -5.41
N HIS A 138 14.97 -8.11 -6.39
CA HIS A 138 15.35 -9.37 -7.02
C HIS A 138 16.45 -10.11 -6.27
N PHE A 139 17.42 -9.38 -5.70
CA PHE A 139 18.61 -9.96 -5.07
C PHE A 139 18.62 -9.83 -3.53
N GLY A 140 17.64 -9.15 -2.93
CA GLY A 140 17.59 -8.85 -1.49
C GLY A 140 18.47 -7.68 -1.04
N MET A 141 19.43 -7.27 -1.87
CA MET A 141 20.32 -6.14 -1.62
C MET A 141 20.54 -5.34 -2.90
N GLY A 142 20.49 -4.02 -2.82
CA GLY A 142 20.72 -3.13 -3.94
C GLY A 142 22.19 -3.11 -4.39
N LEU A 143 22.44 -2.67 -5.62
CA LEU A 143 23.80 -2.30 -6.06
C LEU A 143 24.37 -1.19 -5.20
N VAL A 144 23.53 -0.28 -4.70
CA VAL A 144 23.76 0.56 -3.51
C VAL A 144 22.92 -0.06 -2.40
N ASP A 145 23.56 -0.46 -1.30
CA ASP A 145 22.88 -1.18 -0.20
C ASP A 145 22.00 -0.27 0.68
N THR A 146 22.10 1.06 0.50
CA THR A 146 21.24 2.09 1.08
C THR A 146 20.21 2.60 0.06
N PRO A 147 19.14 1.87 -0.27
CA PRO A 147 18.17 2.28 -1.30
C PRO A 147 17.40 3.58 -0.98
N GLY A 148 17.48 4.06 0.27
CA GLY A 148 16.92 5.33 0.72
C GLY A 148 17.88 6.52 0.67
N ASP A 149 19.19 6.29 0.50
CA ASP A 149 20.20 7.35 0.49
C ASP A 149 21.29 7.06 -0.56
N PHE A 150 21.33 7.91 -1.59
CA PHE A 150 22.32 7.91 -2.67
C PHE A 150 23.34 9.06 -2.52
N GLY A 151 23.26 9.82 -1.43
CA GLY A 151 24.15 10.92 -1.10
C GLY A 151 25.33 10.46 -0.25
N LEU A 152 25.93 11.41 0.48
CA LEU A 152 27.12 11.17 1.31
C LEU A 152 26.87 10.25 2.51
N GLY A 153 25.62 10.10 2.95
CA GLY A 153 25.23 9.16 4.00
C GLY A 153 24.99 7.73 3.51
N GLY A 154 24.95 7.54 2.17
CA GLY A 154 24.78 6.25 1.53
C GLY A 154 26.09 5.53 1.25
N SER A 155 26.00 4.27 0.80
CA SER A 155 27.15 3.50 0.34
C SER A 155 27.48 3.75 -1.14
N LEU A 156 28.72 3.46 -1.51
CA LEU A 156 29.10 3.40 -2.91
C LEU A 156 28.52 2.15 -3.59
N PRO A 157 28.16 2.24 -4.89
CA PRO A 157 27.69 1.07 -5.62
C PRO A 157 28.78 0.01 -5.72
N SER A 158 28.43 -1.27 -5.53
CA SER A 158 29.37 -2.39 -5.75
C SER A 158 29.77 -2.52 -7.21
N HIS A 159 28.82 -2.27 -8.12
CA HIS A 159 29.00 -2.37 -9.57
C HIS A 159 28.51 -1.06 -10.22
N PRO A 160 29.30 0.04 -10.18
CA PRO A 160 28.88 1.35 -10.68
C PRO A 160 28.51 1.31 -12.17
N GLU A 161 29.31 0.63 -13.00
CA GLU A 161 29.06 0.52 -14.44
C GLU A 161 27.76 -0.23 -14.75
N LEU A 162 27.44 -1.27 -13.97
CA LEU A 162 26.18 -2.01 -14.10
C LEU A 162 24.98 -1.15 -13.69
N LEU A 163 25.12 -0.37 -12.62
CA LEU A 163 24.08 0.56 -12.17
C LEU A 163 23.78 1.60 -13.26
N ASP A 164 24.83 2.19 -13.83
CA ASP A 164 24.71 3.19 -14.89
C ASP A 164 24.14 2.60 -16.18
N TRP A 165 24.55 1.39 -16.53
CA TRP A 165 24.01 0.68 -17.68
C TRP A 165 22.52 0.32 -17.49
N LEU A 166 22.11 -0.17 -16.31
CA LEU A 166 20.68 -0.42 -16.05
C LEU A 166 19.87 0.89 -16.09
N ALA A 167 20.42 1.99 -15.58
CA ALA A 167 19.78 3.29 -15.61
C ALA A 167 19.60 3.82 -17.04
N SER A 168 20.57 3.59 -17.94
CA SER A 168 20.42 3.91 -19.36
C SER A 168 19.38 3.01 -20.03
N GLN A 169 19.39 1.70 -19.75
CA GLN A 169 18.36 0.78 -20.25
C GLN A 169 16.95 1.20 -19.86
N LEU A 170 16.74 1.75 -18.65
CA LEU A 170 15.42 2.24 -18.24
C LEU A 170 14.96 3.40 -19.13
N LEU A 171 15.85 4.33 -19.46
CA LEU A 171 15.53 5.44 -20.36
C LEU A 171 15.27 4.95 -21.78
N ASP A 172 16.16 4.11 -22.32
CA ASP A 172 16.09 3.58 -23.69
C ASP A 172 14.80 2.78 -23.92
N ASN A 173 14.28 2.13 -22.87
CA ASN A 173 13.02 1.38 -22.88
C ASN A 173 11.82 2.22 -22.43
N GLN A 174 11.87 3.54 -22.56
CA GLN A 174 10.76 4.46 -22.26
C GLN A 174 10.19 4.27 -20.84
N TRP A 175 11.06 4.14 -19.85
CA TRP A 175 10.70 3.96 -18.44
C TRP A 175 9.91 2.68 -18.13
N SER A 176 9.95 1.68 -19.02
CA SER A 176 9.29 0.39 -18.80
C SER A 176 9.96 -0.42 -17.70
N VAL A 177 9.41 -0.35 -16.49
CA VAL A 177 9.86 -1.17 -15.34
C VAL A 177 9.83 -2.67 -15.68
N LYS A 178 8.83 -3.10 -16.47
CA LYS A 178 8.67 -4.50 -16.91
C LYS A 178 9.82 -4.96 -17.80
N SER A 179 10.37 -4.10 -18.67
CA SER A 179 11.52 -4.48 -19.50
C SER A 179 12.76 -4.69 -18.63
N ILE A 180 12.97 -3.85 -17.61
CA ILE A 180 14.09 -3.98 -16.67
C ILE A 180 13.95 -5.23 -15.81
N HIS A 181 12.75 -5.54 -15.29
CA HIS A 181 12.52 -6.82 -14.61
C HIS A 181 12.87 -8.01 -15.51
N ARG A 182 12.40 -8.00 -16.78
CA ARG A 182 12.72 -9.06 -17.74
C ARG A 182 14.22 -9.17 -17.97
N LEU A 183 14.92 -8.05 -18.13
CA LEU A 183 16.37 -8.03 -18.34
C LEU A 183 17.12 -8.66 -17.16
N ILE A 184 16.75 -8.29 -15.92
CA ILE A 184 17.31 -8.87 -14.70
C ILE A 184 17.02 -10.37 -14.64
N CYS A 185 15.74 -10.79 -14.77
CA CYS A 185 15.35 -12.19 -14.65
C CYS A 185 15.95 -13.11 -15.73
N LEU A 186 16.28 -12.58 -16.91
CA LEU A 186 16.92 -13.34 -17.99
C LEU A 186 18.45 -13.33 -17.91
N SER A 187 19.05 -12.54 -17.01
CA SER A 187 20.51 -12.50 -16.84
C SER A 187 21.07 -13.86 -16.39
N ALA A 188 22.35 -14.11 -16.68
CA ALA A 188 23.04 -15.27 -16.15
C ALA A 188 23.12 -15.21 -14.61
N THR A 189 23.30 -14.00 -14.06
CA THR A 189 23.39 -13.74 -12.63
C THR A 189 22.12 -14.11 -11.86
N TYR A 190 20.95 -13.71 -12.36
CA TYR A 190 19.67 -14.06 -11.71
C TYR A 190 19.37 -15.56 -11.75
N ARG A 191 19.78 -16.23 -12.82
CA ARG A 191 19.55 -17.68 -13.05
C ARG A 191 20.60 -18.59 -12.41
N GLN A 192 21.51 -18.03 -11.59
CA GLN A 192 22.41 -18.83 -10.78
C GLN A 192 21.62 -19.67 -9.77
N SER A 193 22.22 -20.77 -9.32
CA SER A 193 21.67 -21.60 -8.25
C SER A 193 21.94 -20.93 -6.90
N SER A 194 20.96 -20.99 -5.98
CA SER A 194 21.15 -20.62 -4.58
C SER A 194 21.92 -21.70 -3.80
N HIS A 195 21.83 -22.95 -4.26
CA HIS A 195 22.61 -24.08 -3.76
C HIS A 195 24.04 -24.10 -4.32
N PRO A 196 25.04 -24.35 -3.46
CA PRO A 196 26.42 -24.50 -3.87
C PRO A 196 26.63 -25.74 -4.74
N LYS A 197 27.32 -25.61 -5.87
CA LYS A 197 27.67 -26.76 -6.74
C LYS A 197 28.88 -27.55 -6.23
N ASN A 198 29.79 -26.88 -5.52
CA ASN A 198 31.00 -27.47 -4.95
C ASN A 198 31.23 -26.88 -3.56
N ALA A 199 31.29 -27.73 -2.54
CA ALA A 199 31.39 -27.33 -1.14
C ALA A 199 32.65 -26.51 -0.85
N ASP A 200 33.82 -26.91 -1.38
CA ASP A 200 35.09 -26.24 -1.11
C ASP A 200 35.13 -24.84 -1.74
N GLN A 201 34.64 -24.72 -2.98
CA GLN A 201 34.55 -23.41 -3.65
C GLN A 201 33.57 -22.47 -2.96
N SER A 202 32.48 -23.01 -2.44
CA SER A 202 31.45 -22.22 -1.76
C SER A 202 31.91 -21.77 -0.39
N LEU A 203 32.64 -22.61 0.34
CA LEU A 203 33.27 -22.22 1.60
C LEU A 203 34.30 -21.10 1.38
N LEU A 204 35.11 -21.19 0.32
CA LEU A 204 36.02 -20.11 -0.04
C LEU A 204 35.27 -18.82 -0.38
N ALA A 205 34.22 -18.89 -1.19
CA ALA A 205 33.43 -17.73 -1.58
C ALA A 205 32.70 -17.09 -0.38
N GLU A 206 32.15 -17.89 0.53
CA GLU A 206 31.54 -17.41 1.78
C GLU A 206 32.54 -16.72 2.69
N ASN A 207 33.78 -17.22 2.78
CA ASN A 207 34.83 -16.58 3.56
C ASN A 207 35.29 -15.23 2.98
N LEU A 208 35.20 -15.06 1.66
CA LEU A 208 35.57 -13.82 0.97
C LEU A 208 34.42 -12.81 0.89
N ASP A 209 33.19 -13.30 0.72
CA ASP A 209 31.99 -12.50 0.47
C ASP A 209 30.73 -13.21 1.02
N ALA A 210 30.65 -13.28 2.35
CA ALA A 210 29.51 -13.87 3.06
C ALA A 210 28.17 -13.18 2.72
N GLY A 211 28.20 -11.87 2.43
CA GLY A 211 27.02 -11.07 2.06
C GLY A 211 26.58 -11.26 0.61
N ASN A 212 27.30 -12.07 -0.17
CA ASN A 212 27.06 -12.28 -1.60
C ASN A 212 26.97 -10.96 -2.39
N ARG A 213 27.80 -9.99 -2.01
CA ARG A 213 27.88 -8.65 -2.62
C ARG A 213 28.37 -8.69 -4.07
N TRP A 214 29.20 -9.67 -4.40
CA TRP A 214 29.77 -9.94 -5.72
C TRP A 214 28.98 -10.97 -6.53
N LEU A 215 27.82 -11.43 -6.01
CA LEU A 215 26.82 -12.21 -6.76
C LEU A 215 27.38 -13.54 -7.31
N TRP A 216 28.10 -14.27 -6.45
CA TRP A 216 28.70 -15.56 -6.78
C TRP A 216 27.68 -16.72 -6.72
N ARG A 217 26.50 -16.47 -6.14
CA ARG A 217 25.33 -17.35 -6.18
C ARG A 217 24.03 -16.53 -6.18
N GLN A 218 22.89 -17.21 -6.32
CA GLN A 218 21.59 -16.59 -6.01
C GLN A 218 21.31 -16.63 -4.50
N ASN A 219 20.58 -15.65 -3.99
CA ASN A 219 20.14 -15.63 -2.59
C ASN A 219 18.83 -16.40 -2.42
N SER A 220 18.72 -17.23 -1.39
CA SER A 220 17.41 -17.73 -0.94
C SER A 220 16.65 -16.56 -0.34
N ARG A 221 15.40 -16.38 -0.79
CA ARG A 221 14.58 -15.21 -0.45
C ARG A 221 13.39 -15.64 0.37
N ARG A 222 13.29 -15.12 1.58
CA ARG A 222 12.07 -15.26 2.38
C ARG A 222 10.96 -14.41 1.77
N LEU A 223 9.74 -14.95 1.74
CA LEU A 223 8.55 -14.23 1.35
C LEU A 223 8.24 -13.13 2.36
N ASP A 224 7.88 -11.95 1.86
CA ASP A 224 7.33 -10.86 2.66
C ASP A 224 5.96 -11.26 3.24
N GLY A 225 5.54 -10.65 4.35
CA GLY A 225 4.29 -11.03 5.02
C GLY A 225 3.05 -11.00 4.12
N GLU A 226 2.93 -10.02 3.22
CA GLU A 226 1.83 -9.97 2.24
C GLU A 226 1.89 -11.15 1.26
N SER A 227 3.11 -11.54 0.86
CA SER A 227 3.34 -12.68 -0.04
C SER A 227 3.09 -14.02 0.65
N VAL A 228 3.43 -14.16 1.94
CA VAL A 228 3.09 -15.34 2.75
C VAL A 228 1.57 -15.50 2.81
N ARG A 229 0.83 -14.44 3.14
CA ARG A 229 -0.64 -14.49 3.18
C ARG A 229 -1.24 -14.87 1.82
N ASP A 230 -0.76 -14.27 0.74
CA ASP A 230 -1.23 -14.58 -0.62
C ASP A 230 -0.86 -16.01 -1.04
N ALA A 231 0.31 -16.52 -0.63
CA ALA A 231 0.71 -17.90 -0.86
C ALA A 231 -0.22 -18.89 -0.14
N VAL A 232 -0.55 -18.63 1.14
CA VAL A 232 -1.50 -19.45 1.91
C VAL A 232 -2.85 -19.53 1.21
N LEU A 233 -3.40 -18.40 0.76
CA LEU A 233 -4.66 -18.36 0.01
C LEU A 233 -4.56 -19.10 -1.34
N SER A 234 -3.42 -19.00 -2.02
CA SER A 234 -3.18 -19.65 -3.31
C SER A 234 -3.17 -21.17 -3.17
N VAL A 235 -2.42 -21.68 -2.18
CA VAL A 235 -2.31 -23.13 -1.97
C VAL A 235 -3.60 -23.71 -1.40
N SER A 236 -4.33 -22.99 -0.53
CA SER A 236 -5.65 -23.41 -0.05
C SER A 236 -6.73 -23.39 -1.13
N GLY A 237 -6.48 -22.72 -2.26
CA GLY A 237 -7.43 -22.58 -3.35
C GLY A 237 -8.51 -21.52 -3.09
N LYS A 238 -8.30 -20.63 -2.13
CA LYS A 238 -9.25 -19.57 -1.75
C LYS A 238 -8.90 -18.20 -2.34
N LEU A 239 -7.70 -18.02 -2.89
CA LEU A 239 -7.25 -16.75 -3.44
C LEU A 239 -8.22 -16.22 -4.50
N ASN A 240 -8.83 -15.08 -4.20
CA ASN A 240 -9.60 -14.30 -5.16
C ASN A 240 -8.63 -13.44 -6.01
N SER A 241 -8.51 -13.79 -7.29
CA SER A 241 -7.62 -13.13 -8.26
C SER A 241 -8.22 -11.91 -8.96
N GLN A 242 -9.42 -11.45 -8.55
CA GLN A 242 -10.07 -10.29 -9.13
C GLN A 242 -9.18 -9.04 -9.05
N MET A 243 -8.85 -8.52 -10.23
CA MET A 243 -8.09 -7.29 -10.38
C MET A 243 -9.01 -6.06 -10.34
N TYR A 244 -8.43 -4.94 -9.90
CA TYR A 244 -9.08 -3.63 -9.83
C TYR A 244 -10.26 -3.58 -8.85
N GLY A 245 -10.96 -2.45 -8.82
CA GLY A 245 -12.06 -2.22 -7.89
C GLY A 245 -11.59 -1.86 -6.47
N PRO A 246 -12.55 -1.67 -5.54
CA PRO A 246 -12.25 -1.26 -4.18
C PRO A 246 -11.42 -2.33 -3.44
N GLY A 247 -10.67 -1.91 -2.44
CA GLY A 247 -10.03 -2.83 -1.51
C GLY A 247 -11.03 -3.51 -0.57
N TYR A 248 -10.52 -4.36 0.33
CA TYR A 248 -11.32 -4.98 1.39
C TYR A 248 -10.82 -4.53 2.78
N ARG A 249 -11.71 -4.61 3.77
CA ARG A 249 -11.42 -4.31 5.18
C ARG A 249 -11.60 -5.57 5.98
N ASP A 250 -10.54 -6.03 6.64
CA ASP A 250 -10.54 -7.17 7.56
C ASP A 250 -10.61 -6.70 9.01
N PHE A 251 -11.37 -5.64 9.26
CA PHE A 251 -11.61 -5.10 10.59
C PHE A 251 -13.01 -4.50 10.70
N GLU A 252 -13.55 -4.53 11.90
CA GLU A 252 -14.72 -3.75 12.29
C GLU A 252 -14.27 -2.36 12.75
N TYR A 253 -15.01 -1.34 12.32
CA TYR A 253 -14.76 0.05 12.64
C TYR A 253 -15.84 0.57 13.58
N LYS A 254 -15.43 1.20 14.67
CA LYS A 254 -16.34 1.89 15.59
C LYS A 254 -15.90 3.34 15.76
N GLU A 255 -16.79 4.26 15.39
CA GLU A 255 -16.62 5.69 15.61
C GLU A 255 -16.83 5.98 17.11
N GLU A 256 -15.76 6.43 17.76
CA GLU A 256 -15.74 6.91 19.14
C GLU A 256 -14.80 8.13 19.22
N TYR A 257 -14.63 8.73 20.40
CA TYR A 257 -13.66 9.81 20.60
C TYR A 257 -12.24 9.45 20.11
N ALA A 258 -11.86 8.17 20.26
CA ALA A 258 -10.70 7.58 19.61
C ALA A 258 -11.18 6.42 18.73
N PRO A 259 -11.01 6.47 17.40
CA PRO A 259 -11.49 5.42 16.52
C PRO A 259 -10.93 4.03 16.87
N VAL A 260 -11.81 3.04 17.00
CA VAL A 260 -11.44 1.66 17.35
C VAL A 260 -11.51 0.78 16.12
N TYR A 261 -10.44 0.02 15.89
CA TYR A 261 -10.30 -0.95 14.80
C TYR A 261 -10.08 -2.34 15.39
N THR A 262 -11.02 -3.25 15.16
CA THR A 262 -10.93 -4.63 15.64
C THR A 262 -10.79 -5.56 14.45
N TYR A 263 -9.59 -6.12 14.25
CA TYR A 263 -9.34 -7.06 13.15
C TYR A 263 -10.15 -8.34 13.31
N ILE A 264 -10.69 -8.82 12.19
CA ILE A 264 -11.46 -10.06 12.08
C ILE A 264 -10.70 -11.09 11.25
N THR A 265 -10.99 -12.36 11.48
CA THR A 265 -10.39 -13.44 10.70
C THR A 265 -10.88 -13.39 9.25
N ALA A 266 -9.95 -13.34 8.30
CA ALA A 266 -10.23 -13.28 6.86
C ALA A 266 -10.73 -14.64 6.31
N ASP A 267 -11.95 -15.02 6.67
CA ASP A 267 -12.57 -16.32 6.34
C ASP A 267 -13.83 -16.18 5.44
N GLN A 268 -13.83 -15.17 4.57
CA GLN A 268 -14.91 -14.92 3.62
C GLN A 268 -14.36 -14.60 2.23
N PRO A 269 -15.09 -14.94 1.13
CA PRO A 269 -14.63 -14.71 -0.24
C PRO A 269 -14.14 -13.29 -0.54
N ASP A 270 -14.81 -12.28 0.02
CA ASP A 270 -14.45 -10.86 -0.17
C ASP A 270 -13.13 -10.49 0.52
N LEU A 271 -12.74 -11.24 1.56
CA LEU A 271 -11.51 -11.05 2.32
C LEU A 271 -10.33 -11.87 1.76
N TRP A 272 -10.59 -12.80 0.83
CA TRP A 272 -9.55 -13.66 0.22
C TRP A 272 -8.88 -13.04 -1.00
N ARG A 273 -9.03 -11.72 -1.20
CA ARG A 273 -8.31 -11.01 -2.26
C ARG A 273 -6.82 -10.93 -1.94
N ARG A 274 -6.03 -10.70 -3.00
CA ARG A 274 -4.59 -10.41 -2.87
C ARG A 274 -4.36 -9.28 -1.86
N SER A 275 -3.33 -9.43 -1.06
CA SER A 275 -3.01 -8.53 0.06
C SER A 275 -2.71 -7.09 -0.40
N ILE A 276 -2.40 -6.87 -1.69
CA ILE A 276 -2.30 -5.52 -2.29
C ILE A 276 -3.61 -4.72 -2.24
N TYR A 277 -4.77 -5.39 -2.16
CA TYR A 277 -6.09 -4.76 -2.03
C TYR A 277 -6.54 -4.58 -0.58
N ARG A 278 -5.71 -4.98 0.38
CA ARG A 278 -6.03 -4.89 1.81
C ARG A 278 -5.98 -3.45 2.27
N PHE A 279 -7.00 -3.01 3.02
CA PHE A 279 -6.97 -1.71 3.67
C PHE A 279 -5.98 -1.74 4.86
N VAL A 280 -5.08 -0.75 4.93
CA VAL A 280 -4.09 -0.66 6.02
C VAL A 280 -4.47 0.47 6.97
N VAL A 281 -4.75 0.12 8.23
CA VAL A 281 -4.98 1.10 9.29
C VAL A 281 -3.63 1.57 9.85
N ARG A 282 -3.30 2.84 9.63
CA ARG A 282 -1.97 3.40 9.99
C ARG A 282 -1.69 3.39 11.49
N THR A 283 -2.71 3.57 12.32
CA THR A 283 -2.58 3.68 13.79
C THR A 283 -2.63 2.34 14.52
N THR A 284 -3.20 1.31 13.89
CA THR A 284 -3.46 0.02 14.51
C THR A 284 -3.04 -1.09 13.54
N PRO A 285 -1.78 -1.54 13.60
CA PRO A 285 -1.28 -2.62 12.74
C PRO A 285 -2.02 -3.93 13.01
N ASP A 286 -2.19 -4.73 11.96
CA ASP A 286 -2.64 -6.11 12.10
C ASP A 286 -1.53 -6.97 12.72
N GLN A 287 -1.88 -7.73 13.76
CA GLN A 287 -0.90 -8.48 14.54
C GLN A 287 -0.25 -9.62 13.76
N PHE A 288 -1.00 -10.30 12.89
CA PHE A 288 -0.47 -11.38 12.08
C PHE A 288 0.52 -10.84 11.05
N MET A 289 0.13 -9.78 10.35
CA MET A 289 0.97 -9.10 9.36
C MET A 289 2.21 -8.48 9.99
N ALA A 290 2.06 -7.81 11.14
CA ALA A 290 3.18 -7.22 11.88
C ALA A 290 4.16 -8.28 12.39
N THR A 291 3.66 -9.44 12.83
CA THR A 291 4.53 -10.56 13.25
C THR A 291 5.36 -11.06 12.07
N LEU A 292 4.82 -11.06 10.85
CA LEU A 292 5.50 -11.44 9.61
C LEU A 292 6.34 -10.30 8.98
N ASP A 293 6.79 -9.34 9.78
CA ASP A 293 7.63 -8.21 9.38
C ASP A 293 7.01 -7.27 8.33
N CYS A 294 5.67 -7.20 8.24
CA CYS A 294 5.04 -6.21 7.36
C CYS A 294 5.40 -4.79 7.81
N PRO A 295 5.81 -3.90 6.88
CA PRO A 295 6.20 -2.54 7.21
C PRO A 295 5.11 -1.77 7.96
N ASN A 296 5.49 -1.02 8.99
CA ASN A 296 4.59 -0.10 9.66
C ASN A 296 4.31 1.10 8.74
N ALA A 297 3.05 1.31 8.36
CA ALA A 297 2.62 2.40 7.49
C ALA A 297 2.87 3.82 8.08
N ALA A 298 3.21 3.92 9.36
CA ALA A 298 3.64 5.17 9.98
C ALA A 298 5.10 5.54 9.68
N ASN A 299 5.93 4.59 9.28
CA ASN A 299 7.38 4.74 9.14
C ASN A 299 7.82 4.62 7.67
N LEU A 300 8.92 5.30 7.33
CA LEU A 300 9.62 5.07 6.08
C LEU A 300 10.37 3.74 6.15
N THR A 301 10.17 2.85 5.19
CA THR A 301 10.81 1.53 5.15
C THR A 301 11.49 1.32 3.79
N PRO A 302 12.71 1.85 3.59
CA PRO A 302 13.43 1.70 2.33
C PRO A 302 13.99 0.27 2.13
N VAL A 303 14.21 -0.45 3.23
CA VAL A 303 14.60 -1.87 3.26
C VAL A 303 13.62 -2.59 4.18
N ARG A 304 13.02 -3.68 3.71
CA ARG A 304 12.13 -4.50 4.53
C ARG A 304 12.97 -5.40 5.45
N SER A 305 12.62 -5.46 6.72
CA SER A 305 13.26 -6.37 7.66
C SER A 305 12.85 -7.80 7.34
N ILE A 306 13.81 -8.72 7.40
CA ILE A 306 13.57 -10.15 7.25
C ILE A 306 14.08 -10.79 8.52
N THR A 307 13.17 -11.31 9.35
CA THR A 307 13.52 -12.03 10.56
C THR A 307 13.03 -13.48 10.50
N THR A 308 13.68 -14.33 11.30
CA THR A 308 13.26 -15.72 11.51
C THR A 308 13.12 -15.91 13.01
N THR A 309 11.91 -15.72 13.53
CA THR A 309 11.65 -15.74 14.98
C THR A 309 10.69 -16.86 15.36
N ALA A 310 10.77 -17.31 16.63
CA ALA A 310 9.83 -18.27 17.16
C ALA A 310 8.38 -17.74 17.14
N LEU A 311 8.18 -16.42 17.26
CA LEU A 311 6.86 -15.80 17.17
C LEU A 311 6.24 -15.95 15.78
N GLN A 312 7.03 -15.83 14.71
CA GLN A 312 6.56 -16.08 13.36
C GLN A 312 6.15 -17.53 13.14
N ALA A 313 6.96 -18.48 13.59
CA ALA A 313 6.60 -19.91 13.54
C ALA A 313 5.33 -20.20 14.36
N LEU A 314 5.19 -19.60 15.55
CA LEU A 314 3.99 -19.77 16.36
C LEU A 314 2.76 -19.10 15.74
N ALA A 315 2.92 -17.97 15.05
CA ALA A 315 1.84 -17.31 14.32
C ALA A 315 1.41 -18.15 13.11
N MET A 316 2.35 -18.67 12.33
CA MET A 316 2.07 -19.60 11.23
C MET A 316 1.45 -20.91 11.74
N MET A 317 1.74 -21.32 12.97
CA MET A 317 1.15 -22.52 13.53
C MET A 317 -0.25 -22.27 14.13
N ASN A 318 -0.50 -21.14 14.79
CA ASN A 318 -1.66 -20.97 15.68
C ASN A 318 -2.64 -19.85 15.29
N ASN A 319 -2.30 -19.00 14.32
CA ASN A 319 -3.21 -17.95 13.91
C ASN A 319 -4.50 -18.54 13.29
N GLU A 320 -5.65 -17.99 13.65
CA GLU A 320 -6.95 -18.51 13.19
C GLU A 320 -7.07 -18.55 11.67
N PHE A 321 -6.54 -17.54 10.96
CA PHE A 321 -6.50 -17.54 9.51
C PHE A 321 -5.74 -18.76 8.98
N ILE A 322 -4.56 -19.08 9.53
CA ILE A 322 -3.79 -20.26 9.07
C ILE A 322 -4.53 -21.56 9.36
N LEU A 323 -5.17 -21.68 10.53
CA LEU A 323 -5.96 -22.86 10.87
C LEU A 323 -7.10 -23.08 9.87
N ARG A 324 -7.86 -22.03 9.52
CA ARG A 324 -8.91 -22.10 8.50
C ARG A 324 -8.37 -22.46 7.13
N GLN A 325 -7.27 -21.83 6.71
CA GLN A 325 -6.68 -22.10 5.40
C GLN A 325 -6.06 -23.51 5.31
N ALA A 326 -5.57 -24.08 6.42
CA ALA A 326 -5.14 -25.47 6.48
C ALA A 326 -6.30 -26.45 6.27
N GLU A 327 -7.49 -26.16 6.80
CA GLU A 327 -8.70 -26.95 6.54
C GLU A 327 -9.11 -26.89 5.06
N TYR A 328 -9.07 -25.71 4.45
CA TYR A 328 -9.36 -25.56 3.02
C TYR A 328 -8.31 -26.25 2.12
N LEU A 329 -7.03 -26.16 2.48
CA LEU A 329 -5.98 -26.89 1.79
C LEU A 329 -6.21 -28.41 1.90
N ALA A 330 -6.62 -28.90 3.06
CA ALA A 330 -6.95 -30.31 3.25
C ALA A 330 -8.16 -30.73 2.37
N GLN A 331 -9.22 -29.94 2.32
CA GLN A 331 -10.35 -30.19 1.43
C GLN A 331 -9.91 -30.25 -0.03
N ARG A 332 -9.06 -29.32 -0.47
CA ARG A 332 -8.50 -29.29 -1.81
C ARG A 332 -7.68 -30.54 -2.10
N VAL A 333 -6.75 -30.92 -1.23
CA VAL A 333 -5.93 -32.13 -1.38
C VAL A 333 -6.80 -33.38 -1.45
N ALA A 334 -7.82 -33.50 -0.59
CA ALA A 334 -8.74 -34.63 -0.62
C ALA A 334 -9.53 -34.72 -1.94
N SER A 335 -9.89 -33.57 -2.53
CA SER A 335 -10.61 -33.52 -3.82
C SER A 335 -9.71 -33.83 -5.02
N GLU A 336 -8.44 -33.42 -4.98
CA GLU A 336 -7.50 -33.57 -6.11
C GLU A 336 -6.73 -34.90 -6.07
N ALA A 337 -6.66 -35.57 -4.91
CA ALA A 337 -5.99 -36.86 -4.72
C ALA A 337 -6.82 -37.83 -3.85
N PRO A 338 -7.89 -38.43 -4.40
CA PRO A 338 -8.83 -39.21 -3.59
C PRO A 338 -8.35 -40.64 -3.25
N ALA A 339 -7.36 -41.19 -3.96
CA ALA A 339 -7.14 -42.64 -3.97
C ALA A 339 -6.38 -43.18 -2.75
N SER A 340 -5.18 -42.65 -2.47
CA SER A 340 -4.30 -43.17 -1.39
C SER A 340 -3.77 -42.08 -0.46
N MET A 341 -3.32 -42.49 0.74
CA MET A 341 -2.68 -41.57 1.69
C MET A 341 -1.37 -41.00 1.12
N GLU A 342 -0.58 -41.83 0.44
CA GLU A 342 0.67 -41.41 -0.19
C GLU A 342 0.43 -40.37 -1.31
N GLU A 343 -0.62 -40.55 -2.12
CA GLU A 343 -1.01 -39.56 -3.12
C GLU A 343 -1.42 -38.22 -2.48
N LYS A 344 -2.17 -38.26 -1.38
CA LYS A 344 -2.54 -37.05 -0.63
C LYS A 344 -1.31 -36.33 -0.07
N VAL A 345 -0.35 -37.08 0.47
CA VAL A 345 0.93 -36.53 0.93
C VAL A 345 1.67 -35.87 -0.23
N HIS A 346 1.87 -36.57 -1.35
CA HIS A 346 2.53 -35.98 -2.52
C HIS A 346 1.80 -34.74 -3.02
N ARG A 347 0.46 -34.74 -3.02
CA ARG A 347 -0.31 -33.59 -3.49
C ARG A 347 -0.19 -32.40 -2.54
N ALA A 348 -0.21 -32.61 -1.23
CA ALA A 348 0.02 -31.56 -0.25
C ALA A 348 1.40 -30.91 -0.43
N PHE A 349 2.45 -31.72 -0.62
CA PHE A 349 3.81 -31.23 -0.91
C PHE A 349 3.89 -30.46 -2.23
N GLN A 350 3.23 -30.94 -3.29
CA GLN A 350 3.23 -30.25 -4.58
C GLN A 350 2.53 -28.90 -4.51
N LEU A 351 1.42 -28.80 -3.78
CA LEU A 351 0.69 -27.56 -3.62
C LEU A 351 1.46 -26.56 -2.74
N ALA A 352 1.98 -27.00 -1.59
CA ALA A 352 2.65 -26.13 -0.63
C ALA A 352 4.09 -25.79 -1.03
N LEU A 353 4.87 -26.76 -1.51
CA LEU A 353 6.33 -26.66 -1.70
C LEU A 353 6.75 -26.79 -3.17
N GLY A 354 5.81 -26.97 -4.10
CA GLY A 354 6.12 -27.03 -5.55
C GLY A 354 6.84 -28.31 -6.01
N ARG A 355 7.04 -29.31 -5.14
CA ARG A 355 7.73 -30.58 -5.45
C ARG A 355 6.99 -31.78 -4.86
N LYS A 356 7.37 -32.99 -5.27
CA LYS A 356 6.89 -34.22 -4.62
C LYS A 356 7.62 -34.42 -3.28
N ALA A 357 6.91 -35.00 -2.31
CA ALA A 357 7.53 -35.55 -1.11
C ALA A 357 8.58 -36.61 -1.46
N SER A 358 9.72 -36.57 -0.77
CA SER A 358 10.74 -37.61 -0.80
C SER A 358 10.30 -38.85 -0.01
N PRO A 359 10.96 -40.02 -0.18
CA PRO A 359 10.58 -41.24 0.54
C PRO A 359 10.60 -41.09 2.08
N THR A 360 11.55 -40.31 2.62
CA THR A 360 11.64 -40.04 4.06
C THR A 360 10.52 -39.14 4.55
N GLU A 361 10.13 -38.14 3.75
CA GLU A 361 8.99 -37.27 4.06
C GLU A 361 7.66 -38.02 3.99
N VAL A 362 7.48 -38.92 3.02
CA VAL A 362 6.30 -39.80 2.95
C VAL A 362 6.22 -40.68 4.19
N ALA A 363 7.33 -41.32 4.58
CA ALA A 363 7.39 -42.17 5.77
C ALA A 363 7.05 -41.42 7.07
N ALA A 364 7.30 -40.10 7.14
CA ALA A 364 6.92 -39.26 8.29
C ALA A 364 5.48 -38.72 8.19
N ALA A 365 5.03 -38.35 6.98
CA ALA A 365 3.75 -37.68 6.76
C ALA A 365 2.55 -38.65 6.79
N VAL A 366 2.71 -39.88 6.31
CA VAL A 366 1.61 -40.88 6.31
C VAL A 366 1.14 -41.19 7.74
N PRO A 367 2.00 -41.51 8.72
CA PRO A 367 1.55 -41.73 10.10
C PRO A 367 0.85 -40.50 10.72
N LEU A 368 1.35 -39.29 10.46
CA LEU A 368 0.73 -38.05 10.92
C LEU A 368 -0.69 -37.89 10.35
N LEU A 369 -0.83 -38.15 9.04
CA LEU A 369 -2.10 -38.09 8.32
C LEU A 369 -3.10 -39.12 8.85
N GLU A 370 -2.65 -40.34 9.17
CA GLU A 370 -3.50 -41.39 9.74
C GLU A 370 -3.97 -41.04 11.15
N GLN A 371 -3.08 -40.52 12.00
CA GLN A 371 -3.38 -40.25 13.40
C GLN A 371 -4.21 -38.96 13.61
N HIS A 372 -3.94 -37.92 12.82
CA HIS A 372 -4.49 -36.58 13.07
C HIS A 372 -5.27 -35.99 11.88
N GLY A 373 -5.30 -36.69 10.74
CA GLY A 373 -6.01 -36.24 9.56
C GLY A 373 -5.26 -35.20 8.73
N LEU A 374 -5.85 -34.91 7.58
CA LEU A 374 -5.25 -34.07 6.54
C LEU A 374 -5.07 -32.58 6.92
N PRO A 375 -5.96 -31.96 7.72
CA PRO A 375 -5.75 -30.60 8.20
C PRO A 375 -4.45 -30.44 9.00
N GLN A 376 -4.07 -31.44 9.81
CA GLN A 376 -2.85 -31.37 10.61
C GLN A 376 -1.58 -31.49 9.75
N LEU A 377 -1.60 -32.34 8.72
CA LEU A 377 -0.53 -32.38 7.72
C LEU A 377 -0.41 -31.04 6.98
N CYS A 378 -1.54 -30.49 6.50
CA CYS A 378 -1.57 -29.22 5.78
C CYS A 378 -1.08 -28.06 6.64
N ARG A 379 -1.46 -28.01 7.92
CA ARG A 379 -0.95 -27.05 8.90
C ARG A 379 0.56 -27.16 9.07
N ALA A 380 1.10 -28.38 9.16
CA ALA A 380 2.55 -28.60 9.24
C ALA A 380 3.28 -28.10 7.98
N MET A 381 2.69 -28.29 6.79
CA MET A 381 3.24 -27.78 5.53
C MET A 381 3.25 -26.26 5.46
N LEU A 382 2.16 -25.59 5.86
CA LEU A 382 2.12 -24.12 5.90
C LEU A 382 3.12 -23.51 6.89
N ASN A 383 3.55 -24.27 7.89
CA ASN A 383 4.54 -23.86 8.89
C ASN A 383 5.97 -24.32 8.54
N ALA A 384 6.19 -24.99 7.40
CA ALA A 384 7.52 -25.42 6.99
C ALA A 384 8.37 -24.23 6.55
N ASN A 385 9.69 -24.27 6.80
CA ASN A 385 10.59 -23.22 6.28
C ASN A 385 10.51 -23.12 4.76
N GLU A 386 10.50 -24.25 4.06
CA GLU A 386 10.40 -24.29 2.59
C GLU A 386 9.12 -23.63 2.05
N PHE A 387 8.06 -23.47 2.85
CA PHE A 387 6.87 -22.75 2.43
C PHE A 387 7.08 -21.23 2.35
N VAL A 388 7.96 -20.69 3.18
CA VAL A 388 8.20 -19.23 3.28
C VAL A 388 9.50 -18.79 2.62
N TYR A 389 10.31 -19.70 2.08
CA TYR A 389 11.53 -19.39 1.32
C TYR A 389 11.37 -19.79 -0.15
N VAL A 390 11.92 -18.97 -1.05
CA VAL A 390 11.98 -19.21 -2.50
C VAL A 390 13.45 -19.27 -2.91
N ASP A 391 13.82 -20.36 -3.59
CA ASP A 391 15.20 -20.74 -3.90
C ASP A 391 15.57 -20.62 -5.38
#